data_AF-A0A6C0P9Y6-F1
#
_entry.id   AF-A0A6C0P9Y6-F1
#
_cell.length_a   1.000
_cell.length_b   1.000
_cell.length_c   1.000
_cell.angle_alpha   90.00
_cell.angle_beta   90.00
_cell.angle_gamma   90.00
#
_symmetry.space_group_name_H-M   'P 1'
#
loop_
_entity.id
_entity.type
_entity.pdbx_description
1 polymer ?
#
loop_
_entity_poly.entity_id
_entity_poly.type
_entity_poly.pdbx_seq_one_letter_code
_entity_poly.pdbx_strand_id
1 'polypeptide(L)'
;MKKLTILGNERGGVDVMIFSIISLLFCILVMVFCLDYIIFYNTQNKLKNDLNAAVHAGSLSIDETQLAQGYFKLDTFTPGERAQDMFYKYLRLNMNLDNSNKALAGGRIREGTAVNVDELVYVDYEAGTITNLNSRPTTCSYIKTTSRVTCSVTLNAASPTEITRTVDQTVIGPSLVAIIDTVHKGIGSVSDETLLIPAVQEVYFSK
;
A
#
# COMPACT_ATOMS: atom_id res chain seq x y z
N MET A 1 11.97 -75.47 -17.80
CA MET A 1 11.01 -74.39 -17.51
C MET A 1 11.38 -73.75 -16.18
N LYS A 2 11.93 -72.52 -16.20
CA LYS A 2 12.30 -71.77 -14.99
C LYS A 2 11.08 -70.95 -14.54
N LYS A 3 10.53 -71.25 -13.37
CA LYS A 3 9.49 -70.43 -12.72
C LYS A 3 10.15 -69.12 -12.27
N LEU A 4 9.76 -68.00 -12.89
CA LEU A 4 10.08 -66.65 -12.41
C LEU A 4 9.21 -66.35 -11.20
N THR A 5 9.76 -66.55 -10.01
CA THR A 5 9.23 -66.01 -8.76
C THR A 5 9.72 -64.56 -8.60
N ILE A 6 8.98 -63.60 -9.18
CA ILE A 6 9.20 -62.14 -9.03
C ILE A 6 8.03 -61.50 -8.24
N LEU A 7 7.57 -62.14 -7.17
CA LEU A 7 6.56 -61.55 -6.27
C LEU A 7 6.93 -61.83 -4.83
N GLY A 8 8.08 -61.30 -4.42
CA GLY A 8 8.62 -61.52 -3.09
C GLY A 8 9.26 -60.26 -2.53
N ASN A 9 8.51 -59.15 -2.41
CA ASN A 9 8.52 -58.22 -1.27
C ASN A 9 7.56 -57.03 -1.50
N GLU A 10 6.25 -57.22 -1.29
CA GLU A 10 5.22 -56.15 -1.40
C GLU A 10 5.38 -55.06 -0.30
N ARG A 11 6.22 -55.30 0.72
CA ARG A 11 6.42 -54.40 1.87
C ARG A 11 6.98 -53.03 1.48
N GLY A 12 7.78 -52.94 0.40
CA GLY A 12 8.31 -51.67 -0.07
C GLY A 12 7.29 -50.80 -0.82
N GLY A 13 6.22 -51.38 -1.38
CA GLY A 13 5.23 -50.64 -2.16
C GLY A 13 4.38 -49.70 -1.30
N VAL A 14 4.02 -50.14 -0.08
CA VAL A 14 3.25 -49.33 0.88
C VAL A 14 4.07 -48.14 1.37
N ASP A 15 5.35 -48.33 1.69
CA ASP A 15 6.22 -47.23 2.11
C ASP A 15 6.39 -46.19 1.01
N VAL A 16 6.60 -46.61 -0.24
CA VAL A 16 6.68 -45.70 -1.40
C VAL A 16 5.36 -44.95 -1.60
N MET A 17 4.22 -45.63 -1.44
CA MET A 17 2.90 -44.97 -1.52
C MET A 17 2.74 -43.91 -0.42
N ILE A 18 3.10 -44.21 0.83
CA ILE A 18 3.03 -43.25 1.94
C ILE A 18 3.94 -42.04 1.69
N PHE A 19 5.20 -42.26 1.29
CA PHE A 19 6.11 -41.17 0.95
C PHE A 19 5.60 -40.32 -0.21
N SER A 20 4.98 -40.93 -1.22
CA SER A 20 4.41 -40.20 -2.35
C SER A 20 3.22 -39.32 -1.93
N ILE A 21 2.36 -39.79 -1.02
CA ILE A 21 1.23 -39.01 -0.48
C ILE A 21 1.74 -37.85 0.36
N ILE A 22 2.72 -38.08 1.24
CA ILE A 22 3.32 -37.02 2.06
C ILE A 22 3.99 -35.96 1.17
N SER A 23 4.74 -36.39 0.16
CA SER A 23 5.35 -35.47 -0.82
C SER A 23 4.30 -34.67 -1.56
N LEU A 24 3.18 -35.29 -1.96
CA LEU A 24 2.09 -34.61 -2.65
C LEU A 24 1.40 -33.58 -1.75
N LEU A 25 1.14 -33.92 -0.48
CA LEU A 25 0.61 -32.98 0.51
C LEU A 25 1.55 -31.81 0.75
N PHE A 26 2.85 -32.07 0.83
CA PHE A 26 3.86 -31.02 0.96
C PHE A 26 3.88 -30.10 -0.27
N CYS A 27 3.83 -30.66 -1.49
CA CYS A 27 3.74 -29.87 -2.72
C CYS A 27 2.48 -28.99 -2.76
N ILE A 28 1.33 -29.51 -2.31
CA ILE A 28 0.08 -28.73 -2.23
C ILE A 28 0.24 -27.57 -1.23
N LEU A 29 0.82 -27.82 -0.05
CA LEU A 29 1.02 -26.79 0.95
C LEU A 29 1.93 -25.66 0.43
N VAL A 30 3.06 -26.02 -0.18
CA VAL A 30 3.96 -25.05 -0.82
C VAL A 30 3.24 -24.26 -1.90
N MET A 31 2.44 -24.91 -2.74
CA MET A 31 1.66 -24.25 -3.78
C MET A 31 0.67 -23.24 -3.20
N VAL A 32 -0.05 -23.59 -2.12
CA VAL A 32 -0.98 -22.66 -1.44
C VAL A 32 -0.24 -21.45 -0.90
N PHE A 33 0.92 -21.65 -0.27
CA PHE A 33 1.74 -20.56 0.24
C PHE A 33 2.25 -19.64 -0.88
N CYS A 34 2.71 -20.21 -2.00
CA CYS A 34 3.13 -19.43 -3.16
C CYS A 34 1.97 -18.63 -3.78
N LEU A 35 0.77 -19.22 -3.88
CA LEU A 35 -0.41 -18.54 -4.40
C LEU A 35 -0.81 -17.36 -3.51
N ASP A 36 -0.79 -17.55 -2.20
CA ASP A 36 -1.10 -16.48 -1.24
C ASP A 36 -0.10 -15.31 -1.38
N TYR A 37 1.19 -15.62 -1.48
CA TYR A 37 2.22 -14.60 -1.71
C TYR A 37 2.04 -13.82 -3.03
N ILE A 38 1.64 -14.51 -4.10
CA ILE A 38 1.33 -13.87 -5.39
C ILE A 38 0.12 -12.93 -5.25
N ILE A 39 -0.93 -13.35 -4.53
CA ILE A 39 -2.12 -12.54 -4.30
C ILE A 39 -1.79 -11.31 -3.44
N PHE A 40 -0.98 -11.48 -2.40
CA PHE A 40 -0.48 -10.40 -1.55
C PHE A 40 0.23 -9.33 -2.38
N TYR A 41 1.23 -9.72 -3.19
CA TYR A 41 2.01 -8.79 -3.99
C TYR A 41 1.17 -8.08 -5.06
N ASN A 42 0.23 -8.81 -5.69
CA ASN A 42 -0.70 -8.22 -6.66
C ASN A 42 -1.63 -7.19 -5.99
N THR A 43 -2.11 -7.49 -4.79
CA THR A 43 -2.93 -6.57 -3.99
C THR A 43 -2.14 -5.32 -3.64
N GLN A 44 -0.91 -5.48 -3.13
CA GLN A 44 -0.04 -4.36 -2.78
C GLN A 44 0.23 -3.43 -3.97
N ASN A 45 0.54 -3.98 -5.15
CA ASN A 45 0.81 -3.17 -6.35
C ASN A 45 -0.44 -2.43 -6.84
N LYS A 46 -1.61 -3.07 -6.81
CA LYS A 46 -2.87 -2.42 -7.19
C LYS A 46 -3.22 -1.29 -6.21
N LEU A 47 -3.10 -1.54 -4.91
CA LEU A 47 -3.32 -0.51 -3.88
C LEU A 47 -2.34 0.65 -4.01
N LYS A 48 -1.08 0.38 -4.36
CA LYS A 48 -0.11 1.43 -4.66
C LYS A 48 -0.55 2.28 -5.86
N ASN A 49 -1.05 1.67 -6.92
CA ASN A 49 -1.55 2.41 -8.08
C ASN A 49 -2.80 3.24 -7.73
N ASP A 50 -3.72 2.68 -6.95
CA ASP A 50 -4.93 3.37 -6.48
C ASP A 50 -4.59 4.57 -5.58
N LEU A 51 -3.61 4.39 -4.69
CA LEU A 51 -3.09 5.45 -3.83
C LEU A 51 -2.39 6.53 -4.65
N ASN A 52 -1.53 6.15 -5.60
CA ASN A 52 -0.87 7.11 -6.49
C ASN A 52 -1.89 7.95 -7.25
N ALA A 53 -2.98 7.34 -7.76
CA ALA A 53 -4.05 8.07 -8.41
C ALA A 53 -4.80 9.02 -7.45
N ALA A 54 -4.99 8.64 -6.19
CA ALA A 54 -5.60 9.51 -5.18
C ALA A 54 -4.70 10.69 -4.80
N VAL A 55 -3.40 10.45 -4.60
CA VAL A 55 -2.41 11.51 -4.35
C VAL A 55 -2.30 12.42 -5.57
N HIS A 56 -2.38 11.86 -6.77
CA HIS A 56 -2.41 12.64 -8.00
C HIS A 56 -3.62 13.56 -8.07
N ALA A 57 -4.83 13.05 -7.81
CA ALA A 57 -6.01 13.90 -7.79
C ALA A 57 -5.94 15.00 -6.71
N GLY A 58 -5.42 14.68 -5.52
CA GLY A 58 -5.18 15.69 -4.48
C GLY A 58 -4.18 16.75 -4.91
N SER A 59 -3.11 16.36 -5.61
CA SER A 59 -2.10 17.30 -6.13
C SER A 59 -2.64 18.22 -7.25
N LEU A 60 -3.76 17.89 -7.88
CA LEU A 60 -4.38 18.77 -8.89
C LEU A 60 -5.24 19.88 -8.27
N SER A 61 -5.41 19.88 -6.95
CA SER A 61 -6.22 20.88 -6.23
C SER A 61 -5.41 22.16 -6.04
N ILE A 62 -5.30 22.98 -7.09
CA ILE A 62 -4.51 24.22 -7.09
C ILE A 62 -5.37 25.38 -6.61
N ASP A 63 -4.80 26.24 -5.77
CA ASP A 63 -5.43 27.49 -5.35
C ASP A 63 -5.43 28.49 -6.51
N GLU A 64 -6.59 28.72 -7.12
CA GLU A 64 -6.77 29.63 -8.25
C GLU A 64 -6.37 31.07 -7.92
N THR A 65 -6.50 31.50 -6.66
CA THR A 65 -6.15 32.86 -6.24
C THR A 65 -4.65 33.07 -6.21
N GLN A 66 -3.90 32.07 -5.73
CA GLN A 66 -2.45 32.05 -5.74
C GLN A 66 -1.92 31.89 -7.16
N LEU A 67 -2.59 31.06 -7.97
CA LEU A 67 -2.24 30.84 -9.37
C LEU A 67 -2.37 32.14 -10.19
N ALA A 68 -3.42 32.94 -9.96
CA ALA A 68 -3.59 34.24 -10.59
C ALA A 68 -2.47 35.24 -10.22
N GLN A 69 -1.82 35.05 -9.08
CA GLN A 69 -0.65 35.83 -8.64
C GLN A 69 0.69 35.24 -9.12
N GLY A 70 0.65 34.12 -9.85
CA GLY A 70 1.84 33.42 -10.35
C GLY A 70 2.49 32.47 -9.33
N TYR A 71 1.86 32.22 -8.18
CA TYR A 71 2.31 31.26 -7.19
C TYR A 71 1.65 29.91 -7.40
N PHE A 72 2.44 28.84 -7.43
CA PHE A 72 1.93 27.48 -7.54
C PHE A 72 1.76 26.88 -6.15
N LYS A 73 0.52 26.90 -5.64
CA LYS A 73 0.19 26.35 -4.33
C LYS A 73 -1.03 25.46 -4.40
N LEU A 74 -1.02 24.42 -3.58
CA LEU A 74 -2.19 23.57 -3.38
C LEU A 74 -3.23 24.31 -2.54
N ASP A 75 -4.49 24.19 -2.92
CA ASP A 75 -5.60 24.63 -2.10
C ASP A 75 -5.69 23.72 -0.86
N THR A 76 -5.56 24.35 0.30
CA THR A 76 -5.67 23.68 1.61
C THR A 76 -6.85 24.21 2.42
N PHE A 77 -7.58 25.20 1.91
CA PHE A 77 -8.55 25.98 2.67
C PHE A 77 -9.99 25.82 2.16
N THR A 78 -10.21 25.67 0.84
CA THR A 78 -11.57 25.64 0.26
C THR A 78 -12.23 24.29 0.53
N PRO A 79 -13.34 24.23 1.29
CA PRO A 79 -14.03 22.97 1.56
C PRO A 79 -14.56 22.33 0.27
N GLY A 80 -14.34 21.03 0.10
CA GLY A 80 -14.76 20.27 -1.08
C GLY A 80 -13.77 20.30 -2.25
N GLU A 81 -12.89 21.31 -2.30
CA GLU A 81 -11.88 21.48 -3.35
C GLU A 81 -10.44 21.44 -2.81
N ARG A 82 -10.25 21.51 -1.49
CA ARG A 82 -8.94 21.33 -0.87
C ARG A 82 -8.31 20.00 -1.24
N ALA A 83 -6.99 19.99 -1.37
CA ALA A 83 -6.18 18.81 -1.70
C ALA A 83 -6.50 17.59 -0.82
N GLN A 84 -6.81 17.83 0.46
CA GLN A 84 -7.23 16.79 1.40
C GLN A 84 -8.55 16.11 1.00
N ASP A 85 -9.58 16.89 0.63
CA ASP A 85 -10.90 16.36 0.28
C ASP A 85 -10.85 15.60 -1.03
N MET A 86 -10.11 16.13 -2.01
CA MET A 86 -9.88 15.47 -3.28
C MET A 86 -9.11 14.16 -3.09
N PHE A 87 -8.05 14.17 -2.26
CA PHE A 87 -7.35 12.94 -1.89
C PHE A 87 -8.30 11.89 -1.29
N TYR A 88 -9.08 12.22 -0.26
CA TYR A 88 -9.99 11.26 0.38
C TYR A 88 -11.10 10.79 -0.55
N LYS A 89 -11.64 11.68 -1.40
CA LYS A 89 -12.64 11.33 -2.41
C LYS A 89 -12.12 10.28 -3.36
N TYR A 90 -10.95 10.50 -3.96
CA TYR A 90 -10.37 9.55 -4.91
C TYR A 90 -9.81 8.30 -4.24
N LEU A 91 -9.29 8.39 -3.02
CA LEU A 91 -8.88 7.22 -2.24
C LEU A 91 -10.06 6.26 -2.05
N ARG A 92 -11.21 6.79 -1.60
CA ARG A 92 -12.43 6.01 -1.39
C ARG A 92 -12.99 5.45 -2.69
N LEU A 93 -12.99 6.23 -3.77
CA LEU A 93 -13.44 5.76 -5.08
C LEU A 93 -12.54 4.65 -5.64
N ASN A 94 -11.21 4.84 -5.59
CA ASN A 94 -10.25 3.90 -6.20
C ASN A 94 -10.18 2.57 -5.43
N MET A 95 -10.28 2.63 -4.10
CA MET A 95 -10.21 1.44 -3.24
C MET A 95 -11.58 0.87 -2.86
N ASN A 96 -12.67 1.46 -3.36
CA ASN A 96 -14.05 1.10 -3.03
C ASN A 96 -14.30 1.10 -1.50
N LEU A 97 -14.08 2.24 -0.87
CA LEU A 97 -14.24 2.43 0.58
C LEU A 97 -15.50 3.23 0.91
N ASP A 98 -16.02 3.00 2.10
CA ASP A 98 -17.08 3.83 2.69
C ASP A 98 -16.55 5.17 3.25
N ASN A 99 -17.44 5.96 3.83
CA ASN A 99 -17.10 7.25 4.44
C ASN A 99 -16.21 7.12 5.70
N SER A 100 -16.10 5.92 6.26
CA SER A 100 -15.21 5.59 7.38
C SER A 100 -13.91 4.93 6.93
N ASN A 101 -13.60 4.96 5.63
CA ASN A 101 -12.44 4.33 5.00
C ASN A 101 -12.38 2.80 5.22
N LYS A 102 -13.53 2.13 5.30
CA LYS A 102 -13.62 0.67 5.31
C LYS A 102 -13.98 0.15 3.93
N ALA A 103 -13.34 -0.94 3.54
CA ALA A 103 -13.59 -1.57 2.25
C ALA A 103 -15.02 -2.10 2.14
N LEU A 104 -15.68 -1.75 1.03
CA LEU A 104 -17.00 -2.25 0.66
C LEU A 104 -16.87 -3.60 -0.07
N ALA A 105 -17.98 -4.35 -0.13
CA ALA A 105 -18.07 -5.56 -0.92
C ALA A 105 -17.73 -5.29 -2.41
N GLY A 106 -17.06 -6.26 -3.05
CA GLY A 106 -16.64 -6.16 -4.45
C GLY A 106 -15.36 -5.33 -4.68
N GLY A 107 -14.75 -4.80 -3.62
CA GLY A 107 -13.43 -4.16 -3.67
C GLY A 107 -12.26 -5.14 -3.77
N ARG A 108 -11.06 -4.60 -3.89
CA ARG A 108 -9.79 -5.38 -3.89
C ARG A 108 -9.34 -5.78 -2.50
N ILE A 109 -9.79 -5.03 -1.50
CA ILE A 109 -9.58 -5.30 -0.09
C ILE A 109 -10.80 -6.06 0.41
N ARG A 110 -10.57 -7.03 1.31
CA ARG A 110 -11.66 -7.76 1.95
C ARG A 110 -12.61 -6.81 2.67
N GLU A 111 -13.91 -7.05 2.50
CA GLU A 111 -14.97 -6.23 3.09
C GLU A 111 -14.78 -6.02 4.59
N GLY A 112 -15.00 -4.79 5.04
CA GLY A 112 -14.87 -4.38 6.44
C GLY A 112 -13.43 -4.13 6.92
N THR A 113 -12.41 -4.43 6.11
CA THR A 113 -11.03 -4.06 6.44
C THR A 113 -10.87 -2.53 6.34
N ALA A 114 -10.26 -1.93 7.36
CA ALA A 114 -9.97 -0.51 7.39
C ALA A 114 -8.73 -0.16 6.57
N VAL A 115 -8.76 1.02 5.95
CA VAL A 115 -7.61 1.70 5.38
C VAL A 115 -7.41 2.97 6.19
N ASN A 116 -6.33 3.07 6.95
CA ASN A 116 -6.01 4.31 7.64
C ASN A 116 -4.97 5.09 6.86
N VAL A 117 -5.05 6.41 7.00
CA VAL A 117 -4.09 7.34 6.42
C VAL A 117 -3.21 7.77 7.58
N ASP A 118 -1.99 7.25 7.62
CA ASP A 118 -1.03 7.58 8.67
C ASP A 118 -0.40 8.95 8.42
N GLU A 119 -0.02 9.23 7.18
CA GLU A 119 0.54 10.51 6.77
C GLU A 119 -0.24 11.08 5.59
N LEU A 120 -0.49 12.38 5.64
CA LEU A 120 -0.94 13.18 4.50
C LEU A 120 -0.40 14.59 4.69
N VAL A 121 0.56 14.96 3.85
CA VAL A 121 1.32 16.20 4.00
C VAL A 121 1.48 16.90 2.66
N TYR A 122 1.29 18.20 2.69
CA TYR A 122 1.59 19.10 1.59
C TYR A 122 2.98 19.73 1.79
N VAL A 123 3.82 19.66 0.76
CA VAL A 123 5.13 20.30 0.73
C VAL A 123 5.05 21.55 -0.14
N ASP A 124 5.21 22.71 0.49
CA ASP A 124 5.39 24.00 -0.21
C ASP A 124 6.89 24.19 -0.48
N TYR A 125 7.29 23.88 -1.72
CA TYR A 125 8.69 23.92 -2.13
C TYR A 125 9.28 25.34 -2.10
N GLU A 126 8.47 26.37 -2.36
CA GLU A 126 8.90 27.78 -2.40
C GLU A 126 9.11 28.32 -0.99
N ALA A 127 8.14 28.10 -0.11
CA ALA A 127 8.21 28.53 1.28
C ALA A 127 9.22 27.69 2.07
N GLY A 128 9.43 26.43 1.69
CA GLY A 128 10.27 25.51 2.45
C GLY A 128 9.56 24.91 3.65
N THR A 129 8.23 24.82 3.60
CA THR A 129 7.39 24.40 4.73
C THR A 129 6.61 23.14 4.39
N ILE A 130 6.27 22.38 5.43
CA ILE A 130 5.34 21.27 5.35
C ILE A 130 4.06 21.68 6.07
N THR A 131 2.92 21.43 5.42
CA THR A 131 1.60 21.55 6.03
C THR A 131 1.04 20.15 6.23
N ASN A 132 0.75 19.80 7.48
CA ASN A 132 0.08 18.56 7.81
C ASN A 132 -1.41 18.66 7.45
N LEU A 133 -1.85 17.82 6.51
CA LEU A 133 -3.24 17.74 6.07
C LEU A 133 -3.98 16.57 6.75
N ASN A 134 -3.34 15.90 7.71
CA ASN A 134 -3.95 14.85 8.51
C ASN A 134 -4.24 15.34 9.93
N SER A 135 -5.07 14.59 10.67
CA SER A 135 -5.32 14.85 12.09
C SER A 135 -4.21 14.33 13.01
N ARG A 136 -3.40 13.36 12.53
CA ARG A 136 -2.27 12.78 13.26
C ARG A 136 -1.02 13.64 13.08
N PRO A 137 -0.12 13.76 14.08
CA PRO A 137 1.13 14.49 13.93
C PRO A 137 1.99 13.85 12.84
N THR A 138 2.65 14.69 12.05
CA THR A 138 3.49 14.22 10.94
C THR A 138 4.89 13.87 11.42
N THR A 139 5.43 12.80 10.84
CA THR A 139 6.84 12.35 10.94
C THR A 139 7.70 12.88 9.79
N CYS A 140 7.08 13.59 8.84
CA CYS A 140 7.74 14.09 7.66
C CYS A 140 8.56 15.35 7.94
N SER A 141 9.71 15.45 7.28
CA SER A 141 10.56 16.62 7.26
C SER A 141 10.93 16.97 5.82
N TYR A 142 11.12 18.27 5.56
CA TYR A 142 11.51 18.79 4.26
C TYR A 142 12.79 19.62 4.40
N ILE A 143 13.78 19.30 3.58
CA ILE A 143 15.06 20.00 3.55
C ILE A 143 15.11 20.81 2.25
N LYS A 144 14.94 22.13 2.37
CA LYS A 144 14.92 23.06 1.23
C LYS A 144 16.23 23.08 0.43
N THR A 145 17.38 22.88 1.06
CA THR A 145 18.69 22.94 0.39
C THR A 145 18.92 21.79 -0.59
N THR A 146 18.32 20.63 -0.31
CA THR A 146 18.38 19.43 -1.16
C THR A 146 17.05 19.13 -1.84
N SER A 147 16.06 20.00 -1.63
CA SER A 147 14.65 19.84 -2.00
C SER A 147 14.15 18.43 -1.71
N ARG A 148 14.41 17.90 -0.51
CA ARG A 148 14.20 16.48 -0.18
C ARG A 148 13.17 16.32 0.92
N VAL A 149 12.16 15.50 0.68
CA VAL A 149 11.15 15.11 1.67
C VAL A 149 11.47 13.73 2.24
N THR A 150 11.53 13.65 3.56
CA THR A 150 11.78 12.40 4.29
C THR A 150 10.67 12.16 5.30
N CYS A 151 9.98 11.02 5.20
CA CYS A 151 8.96 10.57 6.15
C CYS A 151 9.31 9.16 6.63
N SER A 152 8.94 8.82 7.87
CA SER A 152 9.15 7.47 8.40
C SER A 152 7.98 7.07 9.28
N VAL A 153 7.17 6.13 8.79
CA VAL A 153 6.05 5.57 9.55
C VAL A 153 6.40 4.16 9.96
N THR A 154 6.26 3.88 11.26
CA THR A 154 6.48 2.56 11.85
C THR A 154 5.18 2.07 12.47
N LEU A 155 4.71 0.91 12.05
CA LEU A 155 3.58 0.21 12.65
C LEU A 155 4.06 -0.94 13.52
N ASN A 156 3.30 -1.24 14.58
CA ASN A 156 3.56 -2.33 15.52
C ASN A 156 5.00 -2.31 16.09
N ALA A 157 5.48 -1.11 16.45
CA ALA A 157 6.81 -0.92 17.01
C ALA A 157 7.07 -1.88 18.19
N ALA A 158 8.28 -2.45 18.22
CA ALA A 158 8.71 -3.43 19.22
C ALA A 158 7.91 -4.76 19.20
N SER A 159 7.40 -5.16 18.03
CA SER A 159 6.74 -6.46 17.83
C SER A 159 7.39 -7.26 16.69
N PRO A 160 7.17 -8.59 16.60
CA PRO A 160 7.61 -9.39 15.46
C PRO A 160 7.00 -8.97 14.12
N THR A 161 5.90 -8.20 14.15
CA THR A 161 5.18 -7.67 13.00
C THR A 161 5.49 -6.19 12.74
N GLU A 162 6.61 -5.69 13.28
CA GLU A 162 7.05 -4.32 13.05
C GLU A 162 7.32 -4.09 11.57
N ILE A 163 6.69 -3.06 11.01
CA ILE A 163 6.91 -2.64 9.64
C ILE A 163 7.19 -1.14 9.63
N THR A 164 8.35 -0.77 9.09
CA THR A 164 8.72 0.62 8.86
C THR A 164 8.75 0.90 7.38
N ARG A 165 8.11 1.99 6.95
CA ARG A 165 8.23 2.51 5.59
C ARG A 165 8.75 3.93 5.63
N THR A 166 9.77 4.16 4.82
CA THR A 166 10.33 5.47 4.62
C THR A 166 9.95 6.00 3.25
N VAL A 167 9.63 7.28 3.20
CA VAL A 167 9.62 8.07 1.98
C VAL A 167 10.88 8.88 2.00
N ASP A 168 11.66 8.83 0.93
CA ASP A 168 12.85 9.65 0.77
C ASP A 168 12.96 10.05 -0.71
N GLN A 169 12.41 11.21 -1.04
CA GLN A 169 12.30 11.68 -2.42
C GLN A 169 12.71 13.14 -2.56
N THR A 170 13.33 13.45 -3.69
CA THR A 170 13.56 14.84 -4.11
C THR A 170 12.26 15.37 -4.71
N VAL A 171 11.81 16.52 -4.22
CA VAL A 171 10.67 17.24 -4.74
C VAL A 171 11.06 18.58 -5.36
N ILE A 172 10.54 18.91 -6.53
CA ILE A 172 10.92 20.11 -7.29
C ILE A 172 9.75 21.10 -7.39
N GLY A 173 8.52 20.64 -7.17
CA GLY A 173 7.32 21.47 -7.18
C GLY A 173 6.42 21.24 -5.95
N PRO A 174 5.24 21.87 -5.91
CA PRO A 174 4.23 21.60 -4.89
C PRO A 174 3.89 20.12 -4.91
N SER A 175 3.99 19.49 -3.75
CA SER A 175 3.93 18.02 -3.67
C SER A 175 3.01 17.56 -2.56
N LEU A 176 2.30 16.47 -2.81
CA LEU A 176 1.47 15.78 -1.84
C LEU A 176 2.12 14.43 -1.54
N VAL A 177 2.33 14.15 -0.25
CA VAL A 177 2.88 12.90 0.25
C VAL A 177 1.81 12.22 1.11
N ALA A 178 1.56 10.94 0.85
CA ALA A 178 0.62 10.15 1.64
C ALA A 178 1.21 8.78 1.99
N ILE A 179 0.92 8.31 3.20
CA ILE A 179 1.24 6.95 3.63
C ILE A 179 -0.03 6.36 4.23
N ILE A 180 -0.44 5.21 3.72
CA ILE A 180 -1.62 4.48 4.21
C ILE A 180 -1.22 3.13 4.78
N ASP A 181 -1.99 2.66 5.74
CA ASP A 181 -1.94 1.30 6.24
C ASP A 181 -3.24 0.54 6.00
N THR A 182 -3.11 -0.75 5.74
CA THR A 182 -4.24 -1.68 5.69
C THR A 182 -3.76 -3.10 6.01
N VAL A 183 -4.68 -4.06 6.07
CA VAL A 183 -4.35 -5.46 6.34
C VAL A 183 -4.71 -6.32 5.14
N HIS A 184 -3.73 -7.04 4.60
CA HIS A 184 -3.99 -8.15 3.71
C HIS A 184 -4.47 -9.34 4.54
N LYS A 185 -5.64 -9.87 4.20
CA LYS A 185 -6.14 -11.10 4.82
C LYS A 185 -5.89 -12.27 3.88
N GLY A 186 -4.88 -13.08 4.20
CA GLY A 186 -4.49 -14.23 3.38
C GLY A 186 -5.54 -15.33 3.34
N ILE A 187 -5.31 -16.34 2.51
CA ILE A 187 -6.20 -17.49 2.35
C ILE A 187 -6.37 -18.20 3.70
N GLY A 188 -7.60 -18.26 4.19
CA GLY A 188 -7.92 -18.89 5.48
C GLY A 188 -7.40 -18.14 6.72
N SER A 189 -7.01 -16.87 6.59
CA SER A 189 -6.39 -16.06 7.66
C SER A 189 -5.10 -16.65 8.23
N VAL A 190 -4.41 -17.47 7.42
CA VAL A 190 -3.14 -18.11 7.81
C VAL A 190 -1.97 -17.11 7.71
N SER A 191 -2.16 -16.00 7.01
CA SER A 191 -1.14 -15.01 6.64
C SER A 191 -1.74 -13.60 6.60
N ASP A 192 -2.39 -13.19 7.68
CA ASP A 192 -2.82 -11.80 7.82
C ASP A 192 -1.57 -10.91 7.99
N GLU A 193 -1.32 -10.04 7.01
CA GLU A 193 -0.10 -9.22 6.94
C GLU A 193 -0.44 -7.74 6.77
N THR A 194 0.24 -6.89 7.54
CA THR A 194 0.06 -5.44 7.48
C THR A 194 0.74 -4.89 6.24
N LEU A 195 -0.01 -4.10 5.47
CA LEU A 195 0.47 -3.36 4.32
C LEU A 195 0.64 -1.90 4.69
N LEU A 196 1.85 -1.39 4.58
CA LEU A 196 2.16 0.04 4.70
C LEU A 196 2.64 0.53 3.32
N ILE A 197 1.91 1.48 2.73
CA ILE A 197 2.07 1.87 1.33
C ILE A 197 2.29 3.39 1.24
N PRO A 198 3.49 3.83 0.82
CA PRO A 198 3.76 5.23 0.55
C PRO A 198 3.44 5.62 -0.90
N ALA A 199 3.01 6.87 -1.07
CA ALA A 199 2.87 7.54 -2.36
C ALA A 199 3.29 9.01 -2.25
N VAL A 200 3.86 9.51 -3.34
CA VAL A 200 4.25 10.90 -3.50
C VAL A 200 3.83 11.31 -4.89
N GLN A 201 3.14 12.45 -5.01
CA GLN A 201 2.90 13.10 -6.28
C GLN A 201 3.38 14.53 -6.21
N GLU A 202 4.10 14.90 -7.27
CA GLU A 202 4.50 16.27 -7.54
C GLU A 202 3.70 16.83 -8.71
N VAL A 203 3.47 18.14 -8.69
CA VAL A 203 2.84 18.85 -9.81
C VAL A 203 3.92 19.49 -10.66
N TYR A 204 3.99 19.05 -11.93
CA TYR A 204 4.83 19.67 -12.95
C TYR A 204 3.94 20.14 -14.10
N PHE A 205 4.04 21.42 -14.45
CA PHE A 205 3.47 21.93 -15.70
C PHE A 205 4.59 22.07 -16.73
N SER A 206 4.56 21.22 -17.77
CA SER A 206 5.35 21.47 -18.97
C SER A 206 4.65 22.56 -19.78
N LYS A 207 5.39 23.62 -20.12
CA LYS A 207 4.94 24.62 -21.11
C LYS A 207 4.78 24.02 -22.50
#